data_AF-A0A0D8XRZ7-F1
#
_entry.id   AF-A0A0D8XRZ7-F1
#
_cell.length_a   1.000
_cell.length_b   1.000
_cell.length_c   1.000
_cell.angle_alpha   90.00
_cell.angle_beta   90.00
_cell.angle_gamma   90.00
#
_symmetry.space_group_name_H-M   'P 1'
#
loop_
_entity.id
_entity.type
_entity.pdbx_description
1 polymer ?
#
loop_
_entity_poly.entity_id
_entity_poly.type
_entity_poly.pdbx_seq_one_letter_code
_entity_poly.pdbx_strand_id
1 'polypeptide(L)'
;MYTADCAGFHDRSTPKIAQVWPTSLAHDTLKDLFHADDQFLEFFKKNRAQIDRSFFFFLSDHGPRAESIGKTRLGRYEGLNPFLMVLIPSVYRDTPIHLQLRQKTYELMTNFDLHATITDILKIQPAAGYTDTSYRDLMPLSKGSSLLREWRGPRNCRTLPIPSQYCICQYKETNVSQETLTENLGWFFADQFNKHLFNHGLSDKCQMQSFNSTASGRKIKDGLSTLYDMVVYLVPSGEMLLFEAHIRSNSSGLTLSSGFTRLDRYGRQGDCLVGNTLRSLCHCKGTTVPPVL
;
A
#
# COMPACT_ATOMS: atom_id res chain seq x y z
N MET A 1 -16.21 -0.25 -2.83
CA MET A 1 -17.10 -0.48 -3.98
C MET A 1 -17.23 0.82 -4.77
N TYR A 2 -16.69 0.86 -5.99
CA TYR A 2 -16.87 1.98 -6.92
C TYR A 2 -17.87 1.55 -7.99
N THR A 3 -18.91 2.34 -8.24
CA THR A 3 -19.80 2.18 -9.40
C THR A 3 -19.74 3.45 -10.23
N ALA A 4 -19.45 3.35 -11.53
CA ALA A 4 -19.69 4.42 -12.48
C ALA A 4 -20.74 3.94 -13.49
N ASP A 5 -21.94 4.52 -13.45
CA ASP A 5 -23.01 4.22 -14.40
C ASP A 5 -22.74 5.00 -15.70
N CYS A 6 -22.51 4.28 -16.79
CA CYS A 6 -22.14 4.84 -18.09
C CYS A 6 -23.19 4.58 -19.17
N ALA A 7 -24.40 4.12 -18.81
CA ALA A 7 -25.48 3.98 -19.79
C ALA A 7 -26.11 5.35 -20.09
N GLY A 8 -25.97 5.80 -21.33
CA GLY A 8 -26.51 7.06 -21.82
C GLY A 8 -28.03 7.12 -21.70
N PHE A 9 -28.52 7.81 -20.67
CA PHE A 9 -29.76 8.58 -20.67
C PHE A 9 -29.52 9.79 -19.76
N HIS A 10 -29.74 11.00 -20.29
CA HIS A 10 -29.56 12.26 -19.58
C HIS A 10 -30.67 12.46 -18.52
N ASP A 11 -30.58 11.77 -17.39
CA ASP A 11 -31.24 12.21 -16.16
C ASP A 11 -30.18 12.79 -15.20
N ARG A 12 -30.31 14.08 -14.88
CA ARG A 12 -29.43 14.78 -13.93
C ARG A 12 -29.58 14.26 -12.49
N SER A 13 -30.57 13.41 -12.20
CA SER A 13 -30.86 12.87 -10.87
C SER A 13 -30.08 11.60 -10.50
N THR A 14 -29.44 10.91 -11.46
CA THR A 14 -28.76 9.62 -11.20
C THR A 14 -27.31 9.81 -10.74
N PRO A 15 -26.90 9.26 -9.58
CA PRO A 15 -25.51 9.32 -9.12
C PRO A 15 -24.56 8.69 -10.15
N LYS A 16 -23.58 9.47 -10.62
CA LYS A 16 -22.58 8.98 -11.59
C LYS A 16 -21.45 8.18 -10.96
N ILE A 17 -21.27 8.31 -9.65
CA ILE A 17 -20.27 7.61 -8.86
C ILE A 17 -20.88 7.25 -7.50
N ALA A 18 -20.76 6.00 -7.05
CA ALA A 18 -20.95 5.63 -5.66
C ALA A 18 -19.70 4.96 -5.08
N GLN A 19 -19.34 5.34 -3.85
CA GLN A 19 -18.23 4.77 -3.09
C GLN A 19 -18.73 4.23 -1.75
N VAL A 20 -18.50 2.94 -1.51
CA VAL A 20 -18.74 2.29 -0.20
C VAL A 20 -17.41 1.76 0.34
N TRP A 21 -17.10 2.08 1.60
CA TRP A 21 -15.85 1.72 2.27
C TRP A 21 -16.10 1.11 3.67
N PRO A 22 -16.39 -0.20 3.76
CA PRO A 22 -16.48 -0.89 5.03
C PRO A 22 -15.10 -1.01 5.67
N THR A 23 -14.96 -0.64 6.95
CA THR A 23 -13.63 -0.56 7.62
C THR A 23 -13.34 -1.73 8.57
N SER A 24 -14.35 -2.51 8.96
CA SER A 24 -14.24 -3.48 10.07
C SER A 24 -14.65 -4.90 9.71
N LEU A 25 -14.63 -5.27 8.42
CA LEU A 25 -15.09 -6.59 7.96
C LEU A 25 -14.18 -7.74 8.45
N ALA A 26 -12.86 -7.58 8.39
CA ALA A 26 -11.91 -8.60 8.85
C ALA A 26 -10.64 -7.93 9.38
N HIS A 27 -10.81 -6.80 10.09
CA HIS A 27 -9.70 -5.95 10.47
C HIS A 27 -8.79 -6.60 11.52
N ASP A 28 -9.38 -7.26 12.52
CA ASP A 28 -8.64 -7.75 13.69
C ASP A 28 -8.29 -9.25 13.63
N THR A 29 -9.06 -10.04 12.89
CA THR A 29 -8.84 -11.48 12.70
C THR A 29 -9.31 -11.94 11.32
N LEU A 30 -8.63 -12.94 10.76
CA LEU A 30 -9.03 -13.58 9.52
C LEU A 30 -10.11 -14.66 9.72
N LYS A 31 -10.40 -15.02 10.97
CA LYS A 31 -11.41 -16.03 11.30
C LYS A 31 -12.82 -15.60 10.89
N ASP A 32 -13.06 -14.29 10.87
CA ASP A 32 -14.35 -13.71 10.54
C ASP A 32 -14.49 -13.37 9.05
N LEU A 33 -13.56 -13.80 8.19
CA LEU A 33 -13.54 -13.37 6.78
C LEU A 33 -14.87 -13.57 6.05
N PHE A 34 -15.55 -14.69 6.34
CA PHE A 34 -16.77 -15.10 5.63
C PHE A 34 -18.08 -14.58 6.25
N HIS A 35 -18.03 -13.87 7.39
CA HIS A 35 -19.25 -13.46 8.10
C HIS A 35 -20.12 -12.46 7.31
N ALA A 36 -19.55 -11.84 6.26
CA ALA A 36 -20.19 -10.86 5.39
C ALA A 36 -20.54 -11.40 3.98
N ASP A 37 -20.25 -12.68 3.69
CA ASP A 37 -20.38 -13.25 2.34
C ASP A 37 -21.84 -13.24 1.86
N ASP A 38 -22.79 -13.61 2.72
CA ASP A 38 -24.22 -13.61 2.38
C ASP A 38 -24.73 -12.19 2.10
N GLN A 39 -24.27 -11.19 2.86
CA GLN A 39 -24.61 -9.79 2.67
C GLN A 39 -24.04 -9.26 1.35
N PHE A 40 -22.81 -9.64 0.99
CA PHE A 40 -22.26 -9.32 -0.33
C PHE A 40 -23.05 -10.02 -1.45
N LEU A 41 -23.37 -11.31 -1.31
CA LEU A 41 -24.16 -12.06 -2.28
C LEU A 41 -25.53 -11.41 -2.51
N GLU A 42 -26.24 -11.07 -1.44
CA GLU A 42 -27.51 -10.35 -1.49
C GLU A 42 -27.36 -8.98 -2.16
N PHE A 43 -26.31 -8.23 -1.81
CA PHE A 43 -25.99 -6.96 -2.46
C PHE A 43 -25.83 -7.14 -3.97
N PHE A 44 -25.02 -8.09 -4.42
CA PHE A 44 -24.76 -8.33 -5.84
C PHE A 44 -26.02 -8.79 -6.59
N LYS A 45 -26.84 -9.66 -5.98
CA LYS A 45 -28.12 -10.11 -6.55
C LYS A 45 -29.09 -8.94 -6.69
N LYS A 46 -29.28 -8.15 -5.64
CA LYS A 46 -30.21 -7.01 -5.60
C LYS A 46 -29.82 -5.91 -6.59
N ASN A 47 -28.52 -5.65 -6.74
CA ASN A 47 -28.02 -4.57 -7.58
C ASN A 47 -27.55 -5.02 -8.97
N ARG A 48 -27.87 -6.26 -9.39
CA ARG A 48 -27.39 -6.86 -10.63
C ARG A 48 -27.58 -5.96 -11.85
N ALA A 49 -28.77 -5.39 -12.04
CA ALA A 49 -29.07 -4.55 -13.20
C ALA A 49 -28.20 -3.27 -13.27
N GLN A 50 -27.84 -2.71 -12.11
CA GLN A 50 -27.01 -1.51 -12.00
C GLN A 50 -25.54 -1.84 -12.24
N ILE A 51 -25.07 -2.94 -11.65
CA ILE A 51 -23.70 -3.42 -11.83
C ILE A 51 -23.45 -3.83 -13.28
N ASP A 52 -24.45 -4.45 -13.94
CA ASP A 52 -24.32 -4.90 -15.33
C ASP A 52 -24.13 -3.76 -16.33
N ARG A 53 -24.50 -2.52 -15.98
CA ARG A 53 -24.30 -1.31 -16.82
C ARG A 53 -23.19 -0.38 -16.32
N SER A 54 -22.46 -0.79 -15.29
CA SER A 54 -21.47 0.04 -14.61
C SER A 54 -20.07 -0.53 -14.70
N PHE A 55 -19.07 0.36 -14.72
CA PHE A 55 -17.72 -0.04 -14.32
C PHE A 55 -17.71 -0.20 -12.80
N PHE A 56 -17.39 -1.40 -12.33
CA PHE A 56 -17.49 -1.77 -10.92
C PHE A 56 -16.15 -2.28 -10.41
N PHE A 57 -15.65 -1.66 -9.34
CA PHE A 57 -14.39 -2.03 -8.71
C PHE A 57 -14.62 -2.48 -7.26
N PHE A 58 -14.21 -3.71 -6.97
CA PHE A 58 -14.21 -4.31 -5.64
C PHE A 58 -12.78 -4.57 -5.22
N LEU A 59 -12.31 -3.83 -4.22
CA LEU A 59 -10.91 -3.82 -3.84
C LEU A 59 -10.72 -3.59 -2.35
N SER A 60 -9.55 -3.99 -1.86
CA SER A 60 -9.04 -3.69 -0.53
C SER A 60 -7.96 -2.58 -0.60
N ASP A 61 -7.72 -1.87 0.49
CA ASP A 61 -6.56 -0.97 0.60
C ASP A 61 -5.25 -1.72 0.84
N HIS A 62 -5.31 -2.83 1.55
CA HIS A 62 -4.18 -3.72 1.81
C HIS A 62 -4.62 -5.18 1.93
N GLY A 63 -3.66 -6.12 1.90
CA GLY A 63 -3.93 -7.50 2.27
C GLY A 63 -3.85 -7.73 3.79
N PRO A 64 -3.98 -8.97 4.27
CA PRO A 64 -4.10 -9.26 5.69
C PRO A 64 -2.80 -8.93 6.47
N ARG A 65 -2.94 -8.28 7.62
CA ARG A 65 -1.80 -7.88 8.48
C ARG A 65 -1.94 -8.31 9.94
N ALA A 66 -3.17 -8.64 10.37
CA ALA A 66 -3.49 -8.97 11.75
C ALA A 66 -2.95 -10.34 12.18
N GLU A 67 -2.98 -10.58 13.49
CA GLU A 67 -2.52 -11.84 14.11
C GLU A 67 -1.05 -12.18 13.73
N SER A 68 -0.75 -13.46 13.52
CA SER A 68 0.60 -13.94 13.23
C SER A 68 1.00 -13.83 11.75
N ILE A 69 0.07 -13.48 10.84
CA ILE A 69 0.36 -13.49 9.40
C ILE A 69 1.47 -12.50 9.05
N GLY A 70 1.43 -11.29 9.63
CA GLY A 70 2.43 -10.25 9.45
C GLY A 70 3.83 -10.60 10.00
N LYS A 71 3.95 -11.66 10.82
CA LYS A 71 5.25 -12.15 11.30
C LYS A 71 5.97 -13.03 10.26
N THR A 72 5.23 -13.61 9.32
CA THR A 72 5.79 -14.48 8.29
C THR A 72 6.25 -13.66 7.08
N ARG A 73 7.24 -14.15 6.34
CA ARG A 73 7.70 -13.49 5.10
C ARG A 73 6.58 -13.39 4.06
N LEU A 74 5.84 -14.48 3.86
CA LEU A 74 4.73 -14.51 2.91
C LEU A 74 3.59 -13.59 3.34
N GLY A 75 3.24 -13.57 4.64
CA GLY A 75 2.19 -12.68 5.12
C GLY A 75 2.56 -11.20 5.05
N ARG A 76 3.83 -10.82 5.21
CA ARG A 76 4.29 -9.44 4.92
C ARG A 76 4.10 -9.09 3.44
N TYR A 77 4.39 -10.03 2.53
CA TYR A 77 4.14 -9.86 1.11
C TYR A 77 2.64 -9.69 0.81
N GLU A 78 1.79 -10.58 1.34
CA GLU A 78 0.34 -10.50 1.16
C GLU A 78 -0.22 -9.20 1.77
N GLY A 79 0.31 -8.73 2.90
CA GLY A 79 -0.07 -7.45 3.52
C GLY A 79 0.17 -6.22 2.63
N LEU A 80 0.98 -6.35 1.58
CA LEU A 80 1.26 -5.32 0.57
C LEU A 80 0.53 -5.58 -0.77
N ASN A 81 -0.21 -6.69 -0.88
CA ASN A 81 -0.90 -7.13 -2.09
C ASN A 81 -2.43 -7.05 -1.89
N PRO A 82 -3.06 -5.89 -2.13
CA PRO A 82 -4.49 -5.74 -1.97
C PRO A 82 -5.28 -6.54 -3.00
N PHE A 83 -6.44 -7.05 -2.59
CA PHE A 83 -7.39 -7.67 -3.50
C PHE A 83 -7.97 -6.65 -4.49
N LEU A 84 -8.18 -7.08 -5.75
CA LEU A 84 -8.87 -6.31 -6.77
C LEU A 84 -9.69 -7.24 -7.68
N MET A 85 -10.97 -6.90 -7.85
CA MET A 85 -11.86 -7.41 -8.89
C MET A 85 -12.47 -6.23 -9.65
N VAL A 86 -12.49 -6.35 -10.98
CA VAL A 86 -13.09 -5.35 -11.87
C VAL A 86 -14.15 -6.01 -12.72
N LEU A 87 -15.36 -5.46 -12.69
CA LEU A 87 -16.43 -5.78 -13.64
C LEU A 87 -16.62 -4.59 -14.56
N ILE A 88 -16.84 -4.86 -15.84
CA ILE A 88 -17.16 -3.84 -16.85
C ILE A 88 -18.64 -3.97 -17.27
N PRO A 89 -19.25 -2.91 -17.81
CA PRO A 89 -20.59 -2.97 -18.38
C PRO A 89 -20.70 -4.12 -19.39
N SER A 90 -21.83 -4.84 -19.37
CA SER A 90 -22.07 -6.02 -20.21
C SER A 90 -21.91 -5.73 -21.69
N VAL A 91 -22.31 -4.54 -22.12
CA VAL A 91 -22.14 -4.05 -23.50
C VAL A 91 -20.69 -3.97 -23.96
N TYR A 92 -19.73 -3.90 -23.02
CA TYR A 92 -18.30 -3.88 -23.31
C TYR A 92 -17.61 -5.21 -23.06
N ARG A 93 -18.33 -6.24 -22.60
CA ARG A 93 -17.75 -7.58 -22.47
C ARG A 93 -17.38 -8.09 -23.86
N ASP A 94 -16.18 -8.64 -23.92
CA ASP A 94 -15.51 -9.24 -25.08
C ASP A 94 -15.14 -8.24 -26.20
N THR A 95 -15.23 -6.95 -25.90
CA THR A 95 -14.67 -5.87 -26.73
C THR A 95 -13.17 -5.69 -26.50
N PRO A 96 -12.46 -4.92 -27.35
CA PRO A 96 -11.03 -4.67 -27.18
C PRO A 96 -10.63 -4.13 -25.79
N ILE A 97 -11.43 -3.28 -25.16
CA ILE A 97 -11.13 -2.76 -23.82
C ILE A 97 -11.24 -3.85 -22.73
N HIS A 98 -12.14 -4.83 -22.90
CA HIS A 98 -12.21 -6.01 -22.02
C HIS A 98 -10.99 -6.90 -22.19
N LEU A 99 -10.54 -7.09 -23.44
CA LEU A 99 -9.35 -7.88 -23.73
C LEU A 99 -8.09 -7.23 -23.12
N GLN A 100 -7.95 -5.89 -23.22
CA GLN A 100 -6.87 -5.17 -22.54
C GLN A 100 -6.89 -5.40 -21.03
N LEU A 101 -8.06 -5.27 -20.39
CA LEU A 101 -8.21 -5.50 -18.96
C LEU A 101 -7.81 -6.94 -18.57
N ARG A 102 -8.30 -7.94 -19.30
CA ARG A 102 -7.99 -9.36 -19.04
C ARG A 102 -6.50 -9.68 -19.14
N GLN A 103 -5.79 -9.05 -20.07
CA GLN A 103 -4.34 -9.20 -20.21
C GLN A 103 -3.56 -8.73 -18.97
N LYS A 104 -4.15 -7.90 -18.09
CA LYS A 104 -3.46 -7.36 -16.91
C LYS A 104 -3.64 -8.20 -15.64
N THR A 105 -4.36 -9.32 -15.72
CA THR A 105 -4.70 -10.16 -14.55
C THR A 105 -3.47 -10.65 -13.77
N TYR A 106 -2.34 -10.84 -14.44
CA TYR A 106 -1.09 -11.34 -13.84
C TYR A 106 0.05 -10.32 -13.85
N GLU A 107 -0.28 -9.05 -14.07
CA GLU A 107 0.70 -7.97 -14.16
C GLU A 107 0.79 -7.18 -12.86
N LEU A 108 1.98 -6.63 -12.57
CA LEU A 108 2.16 -5.75 -11.42
C LEU A 108 1.39 -4.43 -11.63
N MET A 109 0.41 -4.18 -10.77
CA MET A 109 -0.44 -2.99 -10.81
C MET A 109 -0.19 -2.08 -9.61
N THR A 110 -0.48 -0.79 -9.79
CA THR A 110 -0.48 0.21 -8.71
C THR A 110 -1.86 0.87 -8.59
N ASN A 111 -2.15 1.45 -7.44
CA ASN A 111 -3.35 2.30 -7.28
C ASN A 111 -3.36 3.52 -8.23
N PHE A 112 -2.19 3.94 -8.75
CA PHE A 112 -2.13 4.97 -9.79
C PHE A 112 -2.73 4.49 -11.12
N ASP A 113 -2.61 3.20 -11.46
CA ASP A 113 -3.23 2.63 -12.65
C ASP A 113 -4.76 2.58 -12.51
N LEU A 114 -5.28 2.29 -11.30
CA LEU A 114 -6.72 2.38 -11.02
C LEU A 114 -7.21 3.82 -11.15
N HIS A 115 -6.49 4.79 -10.57
CA HIS A 115 -6.80 6.21 -10.74
C HIS A 115 -6.78 6.65 -12.22
N ALA A 116 -5.79 6.19 -12.98
CA ALA A 116 -5.71 6.45 -14.43
C ALA A 116 -6.88 5.82 -15.18
N THR A 117 -7.29 4.60 -14.82
CA THR A 117 -8.42 3.88 -15.42
C THR A 117 -9.73 4.63 -15.18
N ILE A 118 -9.99 5.04 -13.94
CA ILE A 118 -11.19 5.82 -13.58
C ILE A 118 -11.19 7.17 -14.34
N THR A 119 -10.03 7.83 -14.43
CA THR A 119 -9.89 9.07 -15.20
C THR A 119 -10.19 8.87 -16.69
N ASP A 120 -9.69 7.78 -17.27
CA ASP A 120 -9.90 7.41 -18.68
C ASP A 120 -11.37 7.12 -18.97
N ILE A 121 -12.03 6.33 -18.10
CA ILE A 121 -13.48 6.03 -18.16
C ILE A 121 -14.30 7.31 -18.15
N LEU A 122 -13.99 8.26 -17.24
CA LEU A 122 -14.82 9.44 -17.05
C LEU A 122 -14.59 10.54 -18.07
N LYS A 123 -13.36 10.70 -18.58
CA LYS A 123 -12.95 11.90 -19.33
C LYS A 123 -12.56 11.64 -20.78
N ILE A 124 -12.13 10.43 -21.15
CA ILE A 124 -11.47 10.19 -22.43
C ILE A 124 -12.24 9.14 -23.26
N GLN A 125 -12.46 7.95 -22.71
CA GLN A 125 -13.19 6.87 -23.38
C GLN A 125 -14.58 7.23 -23.90
N PRO A 126 -15.39 8.12 -23.25
CA PRO A 126 -16.72 8.47 -23.75
C PRO A 126 -16.71 9.04 -25.17
N ALA A 127 -15.70 9.86 -25.52
CA ALA A 127 -15.57 10.45 -26.85
C ALA A 127 -15.23 9.42 -27.93
N ALA A 128 -14.62 8.30 -27.54
CA ALA A 128 -14.28 7.18 -28.41
C ALA A 128 -15.31 6.04 -28.33
N GLY A 129 -16.45 6.23 -27.66
CA GLY A 129 -17.43 5.16 -27.46
C GLY A 129 -16.88 3.92 -26.75
N TYR A 130 -15.85 4.10 -25.91
CA TYR A 130 -15.15 3.03 -25.18
C TYR A 130 -14.48 1.96 -26.06
N THR A 131 -13.96 2.35 -27.24
CA THR A 131 -13.24 1.43 -28.14
C THR A 131 -11.73 1.66 -28.24
N ASP A 132 -11.22 2.78 -27.71
CA ASP A 132 -9.81 3.15 -27.87
C ASP A 132 -8.92 2.45 -26.84
N THR A 133 -8.15 1.48 -27.31
CA THR A 133 -7.17 0.74 -26.51
C THR A 133 -5.74 1.22 -26.72
N SER A 134 -5.51 2.26 -27.52
CA SER A 134 -4.15 2.72 -27.84
C SER A 134 -3.43 3.22 -26.58
N TYR A 135 -2.12 3.01 -26.55
CA TYR A 135 -1.26 3.57 -25.50
C TYR A 135 -1.52 5.08 -25.35
N ARG A 136 -1.65 5.52 -24.10
CA ARG A 136 -1.82 6.93 -23.76
C ARG A 136 -1.08 7.25 -22.48
N ASP A 137 -0.26 8.30 -22.53
CA ASP A 137 0.25 8.95 -21.34
C ASP A 137 -0.86 9.85 -20.76
N LEU A 138 -1.21 9.63 -19.49
CA LEU A 138 -2.24 10.40 -18.78
C LEU A 138 -1.65 11.53 -17.94
N MET A 139 -0.34 11.77 -17.97
CA MET A 139 0.25 12.93 -17.28
C MET A 139 -0.26 14.25 -17.87
N PRO A 140 -0.49 15.29 -17.04
CA PRO A 140 -0.33 15.32 -15.58
C PRO A 140 -1.55 14.82 -14.80
N LEU A 141 -2.62 14.35 -15.47
CA LEU A 141 -3.88 13.95 -14.82
C LEU A 141 -3.70 12.72 -13.92
N SER A 142 -2.87 11.75 -14.31
CA SER A 142 -2.57 10.57 -13.50
C SER A 142 -1.16 10.07 -13.77
N LYS A 143 -0.53 9.49 -12.73
CA LYS A 143 0.81 8.87 -12.80
C LYS A 143 0.81 7.41 -13.26
N GLY A 144 -0.37 6.79 -13.39
CA GLY A 144 -0.51 5.40 -13.81
C GLY A 144 -0.99 5.25 -15.24
N SER A 145 -1.14 4.00 -15.67
CA SER A 145 -1.62 3.63 -17.00
C SER A 145 -3.01 2.99 -16.89
N SER A 146 -3.97 3.47 -17.69
CA SER A 146 -5.33 2.92 -17.71
C SER A 146 -5.31 1.42 -18.05
N LEU A 147 -6.13 0.64 -17.34
CA LEU A 147 -6.31 -0.80 -17.58
C LEU A 147 -7.04 -1.11 -18.88
N LEU A 148 -7.72 -0.12 -19.46
CA LEU A 148 -8.45 -0.26 -20.73
C LEU A 148 -7.55 -0.05 -21.96
N ARG A 149 -6.26 0.24 -21.74
CA ARG A 149 -5.29 0.63 -22.78
C ARG A 149 -4.08 -0.30 -22.79
N GLU A 150 -3.36 -0.24 -23.92
CA GLU A 150 -2.03 -0.83 -24.05
C GLU A 150 -1.07 -0.24 -23.00
N TRP A 151 -0.31 -1.12 -22.35
CA TRP A 151 0.78 -0.74 -21.44
C TRP A 151 2.11 -0.88 -22.16
N ARG A 152 3.05 0.02 -21.88
CA ARG A 152 4.39 0.00 -22.47
C ARG A 152 5.47 -0.15 -21.40
N GLY A 153 6.51 -0.88 -21.76
CA GLY A 153 7.70 -1.07 -20.93
C GLY A 153 7.53 -2.13 -19.83
N PRO A 154 8.64 -2.55 -19.22
CA PRO A 154 8.61 -3.53 -18.13
C PRO A 154 7.97 -2.91 -16.88
N ARG A 155 7.20 -3.72 -16.14
CA ARG A 155 6.50 -3.31 -14.92
C ARG A 155 7.13 -3.96 -13.69
N ASN A 156 7.86 -3.18 -12.92
CA ASN A 156 8.50 -3.60 -11.66
C ASN A 156 8.71 -2.38 -10.75
N CYS A 157 9.19 -2.59 -9.53
CA CYS A 157 9.40 -1.50 -8.56
C CYS A 157 10.45 -0.45 -8.97
N ARG A 158 11.26 -0.70 -10.01
CA ARG A 158 12.19 0.30 -10.55
C ARG A 158 11.55 1.17 -11.63
N THR A 159 10.49 0.70 -12.27
CA THR A 159 9.86 1.39 -13.41
C THR A 159 8.50 2.01 -13.07
N LEU A 160 7.84 1.49 -12.03
CA LEU A 160 6.59 2.02 -11.52
C LEU A 160 6.86 2.92 -10.30
N PRO A 161 5.97 3.89 -10.02
CA PRO A 161 6.10 4.79 -8.87
C PRO A 161 5.73 4.08 -7.54
N ILE A 162 6.42 2.97 -7.25
CA ILE A 162 6.25 2.15 -6.06
C ILE A 162 7.43 2.45 -5.11
N PRO A 163 7.18 3.10 -3.96
CA PRO A 163 8.20 3.26 -2.93
C PRO A 163 8.77 1.90 -2.50
N SER A 164 10.06 1.87 -2.13
CA SER A 164 10.76 0.60 -1.85
C SER A 164 10.07 -0.25 -0.78
N GLN A 165 9.48 0.38 0.25
CA GLN A 165 8.74 -0.30 1.33
C GLN A 165 7.41 -0.93 0.89
N TYR A 166 6.87 -0.56 -0.27
CA TYR A 166 5.65 -1.13 -0.84
C TYR A 166 5.96 -2.04 -2.04
N CYS A 167 7.24 -2.31 -2.28
CA CYS A 167 7.65 -3.16 -3.38
C CYS A 167 7.39 -4.63 -3.05
N ILE A 168 6.58 -5.29 -3.88
CA ILE A 168 6.32 -6.73 -3.79
C ILE A 168 7.23 -7.56 -4.73
N CYS A 169 8.02 -6.93 -5.61
CA CYS A 169 8.92 -7.68 -6.49
C CYS A 169 9.94 -8.48 -5.66
N GLN A 170 10.08 -9.78 -5.98
CA GLN A 170 11.03 -10.66 -5.31
C GLN A 170 12.42 -10.50 -5.94
N TYR A 171 13.31 -9.81 -5.23
CA TYR A 171 14.73 -9.71 -5.59
C TYR A 171 15.55 -10.71 -4.79
N LYS A 172 16.71 -11.11 -5.35
CA LYS A 172 17.68 -11.94 -4.61
C LYS A 172 18.23 -11.14 -3.42
N GLU A 173 17.98 -11.66 -2.23
CA GLU A 173 18.40 -11.09 -0.97
C GLU A 173 19.37 -12.01 -0.23
N THR A 174 20.19 -11.43 0.63
CA THR A 174 21.11 -12.15 1.51
C THR A 174 21.12 -11.51 2.89
N ASN A 175 21.41 -12.27 3.94
CA ASN A 175 21.54 -11.70 5.27
C ASN A 175 22.79 -10.80 5.37
N VAL A 176 22.69 -9.76 6.20
CA VAL A 176 23.84 -8.97 6.63
C VAL A 176 24.49 -9.70 7.79
N SER A 177 25.64 -10.32 7.56
CA SER A 177 26.34 -11.13 8.56
C SER A 177 27.43 -10.37 9.34
N GLN A 178 27.78 -9.15 8.92
CA GLN A 178 28.82 -8.35 9.56
C GLN A 178 28.22 -7.54 10.70
N GLU A 179 28.60 -7.85 11.94
CA GLU A 179 28.08 -7.22 13.15
C GLU A 179 28.30 -5.70 13.16
N THR A 180 29.51 -5.24 12.85
CA THR A 180 29.84 -3.81 12.78
C THR A 180 29.02 -3.05 11.75
N LEU A 181 28.73 -3.66 10.60
CA LEU A 181 27.87 -3.05 9.57
C LEU A 181 26.42 -2.98 10.06
N THR A 182 25.92 -4.04 10.67
CA THR A 182 24.57 -4.10 11.23
C THR A 182 24.36 -3.06 12.33
N GLU A 183 25.33 -2.89 13.22
CA GLU A 183 25.32 -1.86 14.26
C GLU A 183 25.35 -0.44 13.66
N ASN A 184 26.22 -0.19 12.69
CA ASN A 184 26.27 1.11 11.99
C ASN A 184 24.95 1.46 11.30
N LEU A 185 24.30 0.48 10.66
CA LEU A 185 22.98 0.65 10.05
C LEU A 185 21.90 0.92 11.10
N GLY A 186 21.98 0.27 12.26
CA GLY A 186 21.08 0.48 13.39
C GLY A 186 21.17 1.89 13.99
N TRP A 187 22.39 2.40 14.20
CA TRP A 187 22.60 3.77 14.66
C TRP A 187 22.14 4.80 13.63
N PHE A 188 22.44 4.57 12.34
CA PHE A 188 21.92 5.41 11.25
C PHE A 188 20.39 5.42 11.22
N PHE A 189 19.76 4.26 11.40
CA PHE A 189 18.30 4.13 11.49
C PHE A 189 17.73 5.03 12.59
N ALA A 190 18.24 4.91 13.82
CA ALA A 190 17.74 5.67 14.96
C ALA A 190 17.92 7.18 14.77
N ASP A 191 19.06 7.62 14.23
CA ASP A 191 19.30 9.02 13.87
C ASP A 191 18.27 9.55 12.85
N GLN A 192 18.04 8.80 11.76
CA GLN A 192 17.06 9.18 10.76
C GLN A 192 15.62 9.15 11.30
N PHE A 193 15.30 8.23 12.21
CA PHE A 193 14.01 8.14 12.87
C PHE A 193 13.73 9.40 13.71
N ASN A 194 14.69 9.79 14.56
CA ASN A 194 14.57 10.99 15.38
C ASN A 194 14.51 12.27 14.52
N LYS A 195 15.32 12.35 13.46
CA LYS A 195 15.25 13.46 12.49
C LYS A 195 13.88 13.53 11.81
N HIS A 196 13.29 12.39 11.48
CA HIS A 196 11.95 12.33 10.90
C HIS A 196 10.89 12.89 11.86
N LEU A 197 10.92 12.50 13.14
CA LEU A 197 10.02 13.06 14.15
C LEU A 197 10.27 14.57 14.36
N PHE A 198 11.52 15.00 14.42
CA PHE A 198 11.89 16.40 14.57
C PHE A 198 11.37 17.26 13.42
N ASN A 199 11.58 16.84 12.18
CA ASN A 199 11.15 17.56 10.98
C ASN A 199 9.61 17.68 10.88
N HIS A 200 8.86 16.82 11.58
CA HIS A 200 7.40 16.90 11.69
C HIS A 200 6.93 17.64 12.96
N GLY A 201 7.83 18.29 13.70
CA GLY A 201 7.50 19.06 14.91
C GLY A 201 7.05 18.20 16.08
N LEU A 202 7.49 16.93 16.15
CA LEU A 202 7.03 15.97 17.15
C LEU A 202 7.97 15.82 18.36
N SER A 203 9.10 16.54 18.39
CA SER A 203 10.12 16.45 19.43
C SER A 203 9.60 16.71 20.84
N ASP A 204 8.57 17.54 20.99
CA ASP A 204 7.98 17.85 22.30
C ASP A 204 6.99 16.80 22.77
N LYS A 205 6.41 16.02 21.84
CA LYS A 205 5.40 15.01 22.13
C LYS A 205 5.96 13.61 22.21
N CYS A 206 6.92 13.27 21.36
CA CYS A 206 7.49 11.93 21.26
C CYS A 206 8.83 11.83 21.98
N GLN A 207 9.07 10.70 22.62
CA GLN A 207 10.35 10.36 23.21
C GLN A 207 11.39 10.12 22.13
N MET A 208 12.60 10.61 22.38
CA MET A 208 13.75 10.31 21.55
C MET A 208 14.09 8.82 21.65
N GLN A 209 14.37 8.22 20.50
CA GLN A 209 14.63 6.79 20.38
C GLN A 209 16.14 6.53 20.31
N SER A 210 16.64 5.50 20.99
CA SER A 210 17.99 5.00 20.78
C SER A 210 17.96 3.64 20.10
N PHE A 211 19.00 3.34 19.31
CA PHE A 211 19.19 1.99 18.80
C PHE A 211 19.58 1.06 19.96
N ASN A 212 18.96 -0.12 20.01
CA ASN A 212 19.30 -1.16 20.97
C ASN A 212 19.94 -2.37 20.29
N SER A 213 19.26 -2.96 19.32
CA SER A 213 19.72 -4.15 18.62
C SER A 213 19.02 -4.32 17.28
N THR A 214 19.62 -5.12 16.39
CA THR A 214 18.99 -5.49 15.10
C THR A 214 18.27 -6.82 15.25
N ALA A 215 16.98 -6.84 14.91
CA ALA A 215 16.20 -8.06 14.83
C ALA A 215 16.45 -8.82 13.52
N SER A 216 16.59 -8.10 12.40
CA SER A 216 16.90 -8.66 11.09
C SER A 216 17.55 -7.60 10.19
N GLY A 217 18.58 -8.00 9.44
CA GLY A 217 19.20 -7.18 8.41
C GLY A 217 19.37 -7.98 7.12
N ARG A 218 18.72 -7.56 6.05
CA ARG A 218 18.84 -8.17 4.71
C ARG A 218 19.42 -7.15 3.74
N LYS A 219 20.11 -7.62 2.72
CA LYS A 219 20.67 -6.78 1.65
C LYS A 219 20.32 -7.30 0.27
N ILE A 220 19.98 -6.35 -0.60
CA ILE A 220 19.74 -6.55 -2.02
C ILE A 220 20.79 -5.72 -2.78
N LYS A 221 21.50 -6.36 -3.71
CA LYS A 221 22.42 -5.66 -4.63
C LYS A 221 21.63 -5.08 -5.79
N ASP A 222 21.77 -3.77 -5.99
CA ASP A 222 21.05 -2.99 -6.99
C ASP A 222 22.06 -2.13 -7.77
N GLY A 223 22.69 -2.75 -8.76
CA GLY A 223 23.81 -2.17 -9.51
C GLY A 223 24.98 -1.83 -8.57
N LEU A 224 25.40 -0.56 -8.59
CA LEU A 224 26.45 -0.03 -7.71
C LEU A 224 25.97 0.31 -6.30
N SER A 225 24.66 0.19 -6.04
CA SER A 225 24.07 0.45 -4.74
C SER A 225 23.68 -0.83 -4.02
N THR A 226 23.56 -0.74 -2.70
CA THR A 226 23.02 -1.81 -1.85
C THR A 226 21.82 -1.26 -1.10
N LEU A 227 20.68 -1.93 -1.23
CA LEU A 227 19.52 -1.65 -0.40
C LEU A 227 19.54 -2.60 0.79
N TYR A 228 19.54 -2.05 1.99
CA TYR A 228 19.41 -2.77 3.24
C TYR A 228 17.96 -2.69 3.72
N ASP A 229 17.36 -3.83 4.01
CA ASP A 229 16.11 -3.93 4.74
C ASP A 229 16.43 -4.25 6.20
N MET A 230 16.18 -3.26 7.07
CA MET A 230 16.58 -3.29 8.47
C MET A 230 15.34 -3.30 9.36
N VAL A 231 15.28 -4.31 10.21
CA VAL A 231 14.34 -4.40 11.32
C VAL A 231 15.13 -4.25 12.62
N VAL A 232 14.84 -3.20 13.38
CA VAL A 232 15.60 -2.84 14.59
C VAL A 232 14.67 -2.67 15.78
N TYR A 233 15.22 -2.93 16.97
CA TYR A 233 14.63 -2.53 18.23
C TYR A 233 15.14 -1.14 18.60
N LEU A 234 14.20 -0.20 18.70
CA LEU A 234 14.43 1.12 19.27
C LEU A 234 13.95 1.14 20.71
N VAL A 235 14.61 1.91 21.57
CA VAL A 235 14.26 1.99 22.99
C VAL A 235 14.02 3.43 23.43
N PRO A 236 12.75 3.82 23.70
CA PRO A 236 12.44 4.98 24.53
C PRO A 236 12.26 4.53 25.98
N SER A 237 13.10 5.04 26.88
CA SER A 237 12.92 4.87 28.33
C SER A 237 12.74 3.41 28.82
N GLY A 238 13.37 2.44 28.14
CA GLY A 238 13.42 1.03 28.56
C GLY A 238 12.43 0.08 27.90
N GLU A 239 11.49 0.57 27.07
CA GLU A 239 10.61 -0.29 26.27
C GLU A 239 11.23 -0.61 24.91
N MET A 240 11.14 -1.84 24.40
CA MET A 240 11.64 -2.19 23.07
C MET A 240 10.53 -2.08 22.03
N LEU A 241 10.75 -1.25 21.02
CA LEU A 241 9.82 -0.98 19.93
C LEU A 241 10.40 -1.51 18.62
N LEU A 242 9.64 -2.30 17.87
CA LEU A 242 10.11 -2.94 16.65
C LEU A 242 9.75 -2.12 15.41
N PHE A 243 10.77 -1.66 14.68
CA PHE A 243 10.60 -0.85 13.47
C PHE A 243 11.33 -1.43 12.27
N GLU A 244 10.76 -1.20 11.09
CA GLU A 244 11.32 -1.56 9.78
C GLU A 244 11.53 -0.31 8.92
N ALA A 245 12.65 -0.26 8.20
CA ALA A 245 12.93 0.73 7.16
C ALA A 245 14.02 0.22 6.20
N HIS A 246 14.07 0.82 5.03
CA HIS A 246 15.07 0.56 4.01
C HIS A 246 16.14 1.65 3.97
N ILE A 247 17.40 1.25 4.01
CA ILE A 247 18.56 2.13 3.94
C ILE A 247 19.32 1.82 2.65
N ARG A 248 19.59 2.83 1.82
CA ARG A 248 20.39 2.68 0.62
C ARG A 248 21.83 3.15 0.86
N SER A 249 22.78 2.32 0.47
CA SER A 249 24.21 2.62 0.45
C SER A 249 24.70 2.74 -1.00
N ASN A 250 25.42 3.81 -1.28
CA ASN A 250 26.14 4.05 -2.54
C ASN A 250 27.47 4.78 -2.26
N SER A 251 28.13 5.28 -3.31
CA SER A 251 29.39 6.03 -3.18
C SER A 251 29.27 7.32 -2.36
N SER A 252 28.07 7.88 -2.21
CA SER A 252 27.80 9.07 -1.40
C SER A 252 27.49 8.76 0.07
N GLY A 253 27.46 7.47 0.46
CA GLY A 253 27.19 7.03 1.83
C GLY A 253 25.82 6.39 2.01
N LEU A 254 25.28 6.50 3.23
CA LEU A 254 23.98 5.95 3.61
C LEU A 254 22.87 7.00 3.46
N THR A 255 21.72 6.57 2.95
CA THR A 255 20.51 7.39 2.80
C THR A 255 19.29 6.56 3.17
N LEU A 256 18.30 7.20 3.80
CA LEU A 256 17.02 6.56 4.03
C LEU A 256 16.26 6.43 2.70
N SER A 257 15.86 5.22 2.33
CA SER A 257 15.21 4.89 1.04
C SER A 257 13.72 4.57 1.15
N SER A 258 13.16 4.64 2.38
CA SER A 258 11.74 4.43 2.68
C SER A 258 11.28 5.35 3.82
N GLY A 259 9.99 5.26 4.19
CA GLY A 259 9.53 5.67 5.52
C GLY A 259 9.85 4.63 6.60
N PHE A 260 9.33 4.86 7.81
CA PHE A 260 9.42 3.94 8.93
C PHE A 260 8.08 3.20 9.12
N THR A 261 8.16 1.90 9.40
CA THR A 261 6.99 1.07 9.69
C THR A 261 7.12 0.48 11.09
N ARG A 262 6.10 0.68 11.93
CA ARG A 262 6.00 -0.01 13.22
C ARG A 262 5.49 -1.43 13.01
N LEU A 263 6.22 -2.44 13.49
CA LEU A 263 5.87 -3.85 13.28
C LEU A 263 5.09 -4.49 14.43
N ASP A 264 5.20 -3.96 15.64
CA ASP A 264 4.45 -4.38 16.82
C ASP A 264 3.32 -3.41 17.17
N ARG A 265 2.42 -3.83 18.06
CA ARG A 265 1.26 -3.01 18.45
C ARG A 265 1.74 -1.80 19.27
N TYR A 266 1.39 -0.60 18.83
CA TYR A 266 1.72 0.63 19.56
C TYR A 266 0.73 0.94 20.70
N GLY A 267 -0.49 0.39 20.67
CA GLY A 267 -1.50 0.56 21.73
C GLY A 267 -1.72 2.04 22.10
N ARG A 268 -1.47 2.37 23.37
CA ARG A 268 -1.60 3.75 23.91
C ARG A 268 -0.33 4.60 23.79
N GLN A 269 0.77 4.04 23.28
CA GLN A 269 2.06 4.75 23.17
C GLN A 269 1.93 6.02 22.33
N GLY A 270 1.02 6.06 21.35
CA GLY A 270 0.83 7.21 20.44
C GLY A 270 -0.32 8.15 20.80
N ASP A 271 -0.94 8.06 21.98
CA ASP A 271 -2.20 8.77 22.27
C ASP A 271 -2.11 10.31 22.22
N CYS A 272 -0.93 10.89 22.40
CA CYS A 272 -0.67 12.32 22.20
C CYS A 272 -0.80 12.77 20.73
N LEU A 273 -0.97 11.83 19.80
CA LEU A 273 -1.09 12.03 18.35
C LEU A 273 -2.36 11.39 17.76
N VAL A 274 -3.47 11.31 18.52
CA VAL A 274 -4.77 10.87 17.97
C VAL A 274 -5.14 11.70 16.72
N GLY A 275 -5.49 11.02 15.62
CA GLY A 275 -5.81 11.63 14.33
C GLY A 275 -4.60 12.00 13.46
N ASN A 276 -3.38 11.85 13.95
CA ASN A 276 -2.16 12.10 13.18
C ASN A 276 -1.67 10.81 12.49
N THR A 277 -1.17 10.93 11.26
CA THR A 277 -0.67 9.79 10.47
C THR A 277 0.60 9.15 11.06
N LEU A 278 1.36 9.88 11.86
CA LEU A 278 2.58 9.42 12.53
C LEU A 278 2.33 8.85 13.93
N ARG A 279 1.06 8.68 14.33
CA ARG A 279 0.67 8.12 15.64
C ARG A 279 1.40 6.82 15.96
N SER A 280 1.55 5.93 15.00
CA SER A 280 2.21 4.62 15.17
C SER A 280 3.73 4.72 15.41
N LEU A 281 4.36 5.84 15.07
CA LEU A 281 5.79 6.07 15.25
C LEU A 281 6.11 6.73 16.59
N CYS A 282 5.13 7.39 17.21
CA CYS A 282 5.35 8.14 18.43
C CYS A 282 5.19 7.26 19.67
N HIS A 283 6.22 7.26 20.51
CA HIS A 283 6.05 6.93 21.92
C HIS A 283 5.95 8.23 22.71
N CYS A 284 4.79 8.54 23.28
CA CYS A 284 4.51 9.82 23.89
C CYS A 284 5.35 10.07 25.15
N LYS A 285 5.73 11.32 25.39
CA LYS A 285 6.35 11.70 26.66
C LYS A 285 5.32 11.57 27.79
N GLY A 286 5.75 11.02 28.92
CA GLY A 286 4.89 10.83 30.09
C GLY A 286 3.96 9.62 30.03
N THR A 287 4.00 8.79 28.98
CA THR A 287 3.32 7.48 29.00
C THR A 287 4.14 6.49 29.83
N THR A 288 3.72 6.26 31.07
CA THR A 288 4.14 5.12 31.90
C THR A 288 3.06 4.04 31.81
N VAL A 289 2.95 3.35 30.67
CA VAL A 289 2.06 2.17 30.61
C VAL A 289 2.94 0.92 30.77
N PRO A 290 2.69 0.04 31.77
CA PRO A 290 3.42 -1.22 31.91
C PRO A 290 3.21 -2.11 30.67
N PRO A 291 4.13 -3.02 30.36
CA PRO A 291 3.95 -3.96 29.25
C PRO A 291 2.68 -4.78 29.50
N VAL A 292 1.75 -4.73 28.54
CA VAL A 292 0.68 -5.72 28.48
C VAL A 292 1.31 -6.97 27.88
N LEU A 293 1.51 -7.98 28.74
CA LEU A 293 1.95 -9.33 28.37
C LEU A 293 1.01 -9.97 27.34
#